data_AF-A0A6I3UWS7-F1
#
_entry.id   AF-A0A6I3UWS7-F1
#
_cell.length_a   1.000
_cell.length_b   1.000
_cell.length_c   1.000
_cell.angle_alpha   90.00
_cell.angle_beta   90.00
_cell.angle_gamma   90.00
#
_symmetry.space_group_name_H-M   'P 1'
#
loop_
_entity.id
_entity.type
_entity.pdbx_description
1 polymer ?
#
loop_
_entity_poly.entity_id
_entity_poly.type
_entity_poly.pdbx_seq_one_letter_code
_entity_poly.pdbx_strand_id
1 'polypeptide(L)'
;MPVEIKTTKEIHPKIYAYTTPTVTSNEGWIKIGYTERDVTQRIKEQTHTAHIATDVLWTGDAAYTEEPDKGKTFKDHDFHHFLSFHDVE
;
A
#
# COMPACT_ATOMS: atom_id res chain seq x y z
N MET A 1 -0.96 39.76 -3.15
CA MET A 1 -1.33 38.69 -4.11
C MET A 1 -1.83 37.51 -3.28
N PRO A 2 -3.13 37.15 -3.33
CA PRO A 2 -3.61 35.96 -2.63
C PRO A 2 -3.10 34.71 -3.35
N VAL A 3 -2.46 33.80 -2.60
CA VAL A 3 -2.06 32.51 -3.14
C VAL A 3 -3.31 31.63 -3.24
N GLU A 4 -3.76 31.33 -4.45
CA GLU A 4 -4.85 30.40 -4.68
C GLU A 4 -4.34 28.99 -4.43
N ILE A 5 -4.56 28.48 -3.22
CA ILE A 5 -4.25 27.11 -2.85
C ILE A 5 -5.32 26.23 -3.51
N LYS A 6 -4.97 25.58 -4.63
CA LYS A 6 -5.82 24.55 -5.25
C LYS A 6 -5.76 23.27 -4.41
N THR A 7 -6.51 23.23 -3.32
CA THR A 7 -6.57 22.10 -2.37
C THR A 7 -7.58 21.03 -2.80
N THR A 8 -7.58 20.62 -4.07
CA THR A 8 -8.29 19.41 -4.49
C THR A 8 -7.42 18.71 -5.52
N LYS A 9 -6.41 18.02 -5.01
CA LYS A 9 -5.79 16.94 -5.77
C LYS A 9 -6.67 15.73 -5.49
N GLU A 10 -7.38 15.27 -6.51
CA GLU A 10 -8.09 14.00 -6.44
C GLU A 10 -7.03 12.91 -6.28
N ILE A 11 -6.80 12.53 -5.02
CA ILE A 11 -5.88 11.47 -4.65
C ILE A 11 -6.68 10.18 -4.67
N HIS A 12 -6.22 9.23 -5.47
CA HIS A 12 -6.74 7.86 -5.49
C HIS A 12 -5.80 7.04 -4.63
N PRO A 13 -6.12 6.87 -3.34
CA PRO A 13 -5.25 6.13 -2.45
C PRO A 13 -5.32 4.65 -2.82
N LYS A 14 -4.17 4.04 -2.96
CA LYS A 14 -3.99 2.64 -3.29
C LYS A 14 -3.14 2.00 -2.21
N ILE A 15 -3.50 0.79 -1.86
CA ILE A 15 -2.77 -0.03 -0.93
C ILE A 15 -2.28 -1.27 -1.66
N TYR A 16 -1.11 -1.73 -1.26
CA TYR A 16 -0.47 -2.87 -1.88
C TYR A 16 0.32 -3.65 -0.84
N ALA A 17 0.40 -4.95 -1.06
CA ALA A 17 1.17 -5.88 -0.26
C ALA A 17 2.08 -6.68 -1.19
N TYR A 18 3.36 -6.73 -0.87
CA TYR A 18 4.32 -7.55 -1.58
C TYR A 18 5.25 -8.27 -0.62
N THR A 19 5.78 -9.40 -1.04
CA THR A 19 6.81 -10.15 -0.31
C THR A 19 8.13 -10.08 -1.05
N THR A 20 9.21 -10.35 -0.34
CA THR A 20 10.56 -10.44 -0.90
C THR A 20 11.10 -11.85 -0.72
N PRO A 21 10.65 -12.84 -1.54
CA PRO A 21 11.05 -14.23 -1.37
C PRO A 21 12.56 -14.44 -1.58
N THR A 22 13.23 -13.53 -2.30
CA THR A 22 14.68 -13.58 -2.51
C THR A 22 15.50 -13.04 -1.34
N VAL A 23 14.86 -12.49 -0.31
CA VAL A 23 15.54 -11.99 0.89
C VAL A 23 15.26 -12.96 2.02
N THR A 24 16.20 -13.88 2.25
CA THR A 24 16.13 -14.86 3.34
C THR A 24 16.02 -14.22 4.72
N SER A 25 16.55 -13.01 4.92
CA SER A 25 16.37 -12.26 6.17
C SER A 25 14.93 -11.79 6.41
N ASN A 26 14.12 -11.72 5.36
CA ASN A 26 12.73 -11.29 5.37
C ASN A 26 11.81 -12.43 4.91
N GLU A 27 12.27 -13.68 5.02
CA GLU A 27 11.47 -14.85 4.69
C GLU A 27 10.25 -14.90 5.61
N GLY A 28 9.05 -14.87 5.03
CA GLY A 28 7.78 -14.73 5.76
C GLY A 28 7.32 -13.29 6.00
N TRP A 29 8.07 -12.26 5.59
CA TRP A 29 7.65 -10.87 5.77
C TRP A 29 6.79 -10.38 4.60
N ILE A 30 5.60 -9.89 4.93
CA ILE A 30 4.71 -9.18 4.01
C ILE A 30 4.93 -7.68 4.21
N LYS A 31 5.32 -6.98 3.15
CA LYS A 31 5.45 -5.53 3.16
C LYS A 31 4.19 -4.89 2.61
N ILE A 32 3.47 -4.17 3.47
CA ILE A 32 2.26 -3.43 3.10
C ILE A 32 2.62 -1.96 2.96
N GLY A 33 2.16 -1.35 1.88
CA GLY A 33 2.45 0.03 1.54
C GLY A 33 1.20 0.77 1.11
N TYR A 34 1.11 2.03 1.53
CA TYR A 34 0.13 2.99 1.06
C TYR A 34 0.77 3.92 0.00
N THR A 35 0.04 4.19 -1.07
CA THR A 35 0.48 5.13 -2.12
C THR A 35 -0.72 5.86 -2.71
N GLU A 36 -0.57 7.15 -2.97
CA GLU A 36 -1.55 7.94 -3.72
C GLU A 36 -1.24 7.98 -5.22
N ARG A 37 -0.28 7.15 -5.66
CA ARG A 37 0.25 7.05 -7.02
C ARG A 37 0.23 5.59 -7.49
N ASP A 38 0.72 5.35 -8.71
CA ASP A 38 0.89 4.01 -9.24
C ASP A 38 1.73 3.10 -8.32
N VAL A 39 1.16 1.96 -7.96
CA VAL A 39 1.75 0.96 -7.06
C VAL A 39 3.01 0.36 -7.69
N THR A 40 2.95 -0.01 -8.97
CA THR A 40 4.06 -0.66 -9.67
C THR A 40 5.27 0.26 -9.72
N GLN A 41 5.07 1.55 -9.99
CA GLN A 41 6.16 2.53 -9.94
C GLN A 41 6.77 2.64 -8.54
N ARG A 42 5.94 2.68 -7.48
CA ARG A 42 6.42 2.74 -6.09
C ARG A 42 7.23 1.53 -5.68
N ILE A 43 6.73 0.33 -5.97
CA ILE A 43 7.44 -0.93 -5.68
C ILE A 43 8.76 -0.91 -6.45
N LYS A 44 8.75 -0.54 -7.74
CA LYS A 44 9.97 -0.43 -8.54
C LYS A 44 10.96 0.59 -7.95
N GLU A 45 10.54 1.78 -7.52
CA GLU A 45 11.43 2.74 -6.86
C GLU A 45 12.11 2.15 -5.61
N GLN A 46 11.36 1.43 -4.78
CA GLN A 46 11.88 0.80 -3.56
C GLN A 46 12.81 -0.38 -3.85
N THR A 47 12.44 -1.24 -4.79
CA THR A 47 13.17 -2.49 -5.09
C THR A 47 14.34 -2.26 -6.02
N HIS A 48 14.28 -1.25 -6.89
CA HIS A 48 15.37 -0.88 -7.79
C HIS A 48 16.62 -0.46 -7.02
N THR A 49 16.44 0.18 -5.86
CA THR A 49 17.56 0.55 -4.98
C THR A 49 18.26 -0.69 -4.40
N ALA A 50 17.49 -1.74 -4.10
CA ALA A 50 18.00 -2.93 -3.43
C ALA A 50 18.24 -4.13 -4.38
N HIS A 51 17.86 -4.01 -5.65
CA HIS A 51 17.88 -5.09 -6.66
C HIS A 51 17.24 -6.40 -6.15
N ILE A 52 16.14 -6.27 -5.40
CA ILE A 52 15.44 -7.40 -4.79
C ILE A 52 14.26 -7.82 -5.68
N ALA A 53 14.06 -9.13 -5.86
CA ALA A 53 12.84 -9.61 -6.49
C ALA A 53 11.67 -9.48 -5.51
N THR A 54 10.57 -8.92 -5.98
CA THR A 54 9.35 -8.73 -5.19
C THR A 54 8.21 -9.44 -5.85
N ASP A 55 7.42 -10.12 -5.03
CA ASP A 55 6.19 -10.77 -5.46
C ASP A 55 5.01 -10.00 -4.90
N VAL A 56 4.19 -9.43 -5.79
CA VAL A 56 3.04 -8.62 -5.40
C VAL A 56 1.90 -9.56 -5.04
N LEU A 57 1.64 -9.71 -3.74
CA LEU A 57 0.57 -10.55 -3.24
C LEU A 57 -0.81 -9.94 -3.50
N TRP A 58 -0.94 -8.63 -3.26
CA TRP A 58 -2.23 -7.96 -3.35
C TRP A 58 -2.08 -6.47 -3.67
N THR A 59 -3.02 -5.94 -4.44
CA THR A 59 -3.15 -4.50 -4.71
C THR A 59 -4.61 -4.13 -4.78
N GLY A 60 -4.99 -3.01 -4.19
CA GLY A 60 -6.36 -2.52 -4.23
C GLY A 60 -6.45 -1.04 -3.94
N ASP A 61 -7.63 -0.47 -4.14
CA ASP A 61 -7.91 0.90 -3.71
C ASP A 61 -7.99 0.92 -2.18
N ALA A 62 -7.27 1.86 -1.56
CA ALA A 62 -7.25 2.05 -0.12
C ALA A 62 -8.47 2.86 0.33
N ALA A 63 -9.64 2.41 -0.11
CA ALA A 63 -10.94 2.99 0.19
C ALA A 63 -11.86 1.89 0.71
N TYR A 64 -12.53 2.15 1.83
CA TYR A 64 -13.55 1.28 2.35
C TYR A 64 -14.69 1.19 1.34
N THR A 65 -15.03 -0.02 0.93
CA THR A 65 -16.14 -0.30 0.01
C THR A 65 -17.45 -0.58 0.76
N GLU A 66 -17.36 -0.86 2.07
CA GLU A 66 -18.46 -1.25 2.95
C GLU A 66 -18.95 -0.09 3.84
N GLU A 67 -20.23 -0.11 4.19
CA GLU A 67 -20.84 0.84 5.13
C GLU A 67 -20.54 0.44 6.59
N PRO A 68 -20.38 1.39 7.54
CA PRO A 68 -20.72 2.82 7.47
C PRO A 68 -19.62 3.75 6.94
N ASP A 69 -18.42 3.23 6.67
CA ASP A 69 -17.25 4.02 6.31
C ASP A 69 -16.98 4.07 4.79
N LYS A 70 -17.96 3.68 3.97
CA LYS A 70 -17.87 3.61 2.51
C LYS A 70 -17.35 4.93 1.90
N GLY A 71 -16.21 4.86 1.23
CA GLY A 71 -15.51 6.01 0.63
C GLY A 71 -14.50 6.69 1.56
N LYS A 72 -14.37 6.27 2.82
CA LYS A 72 -13.21 6.65 3.63
C LYS A 72 -11.97 5.89 3.18
N THR A 73 -10.83 6.51 3.37
CA THR A 73 -9.55 5.95 3.00
C THR A 73 -8.91 5.28 4.22
N PHE A 74 -8.32 4.11 4.04
CA PHE A 74 -7.61 3.40 5.12
C PHE A 74 -6.12 3.37 4.87
N LYS A 75 -5.35 3.14 5.93
CA LYS A 75 -3.89 3.09 5.88
C LYS A 75 -3.39 1.66 6.00
N ASP A 76 -2.11 1.48 5.70
CA ASP A 76 -1.39 0.22 5.87
C ASP A 76 -1.51 -0.36 7.29
N HIS A 77 -1.63 0.48 8.32
CA HIS A 77 -1.79 0.05 9.69
C HIS A 77 -3.09 -0.75 9.93
N ASP A 78 -4.24 -0.24 9.46
CA ASP A 78 -5.52 -0.94 9.54
C ASP A 78 -5.48 -2.28 8.79
N PHE A 79 -4.79 -2.31 7.65
CA PHE A 79 -4.65 -3.51 6.83
C PHE A 79 -3.71 -4.55 7.46
N HIS A 80 -2.62 -4.11 8.10
CA HIS A 80 -1.75 -4.97 8.92
C HIS A 80 -2.55 -5.64 10.04
N HIS A 81 -3.40 -4.87 10.72
CA HIS A 81 -4.24 -5.39 11.78
C HIS A 81 -5.26 -6.40 11.24
N PHE A 82 -5.85 -6.15 10.07
CA PHE A 82 -6.74 -7.10 9.40
C PHE A 82 -6.04 -8.41 9.01
N LEU A 83 -4.85 -8.34 8.42
CA LEU A 83 -4.08 -9.52 8.01
C LEU A 83 -3.62 -10.36 9.21
N SER A 84 -3.11 -9.70 10.25
CA SER A 84 -2.74 -10.36 11.51
C SER A 84 -3.96 -11.02 12.17
N PHE A 85 -5.14 -10.38 12.10
CA PHE A 85 -6.36 -10.93 12.66
C PHE A 85 -6.92 -12.13 11.87
N HIS A 86 -6.59 -12.24 10.58
CA HIS A 86 -7.02 -13.34 9.71
C HIS A 86 -6.11 -14.57 9.77
N ASP A 87 -5.11 -14.60 10.67
CA ASP A 87 -4.16 -15.72 10.83
C ASP A 87 -3.47 -16.07 9.50
N VAL A 88 -3.19 -15.03 8.69
CA VAL A 88 -2.33 -15.12 7.51
C VAL A 88 -0.99 -14.50 7.89
N GLU A 89 -0.29 -15.12 8.84
CA GLU A 89 1.13 -14.85 9.17
C GLU A 89 1.98 -16.10 8.91
#